data_AF-A0A435SMQ4-F1
#
_entry.id   AF-A0A435SMQ4-F1
#
_cell.length_a   1.000
_cell.length_b   1.000
_cell.length_c   1.000
_cell.angle_alpha   90.00
_cell.angle_beta   90.00
_cell.angle_gamma   90.00
#
_symmetry.space_group_name_H-M   'P 1'
#
loop_
_entity.id
_entity.type
_entity.pdbx_description
1 polymer ?
#
loop_
_entity_poly.entity_id
_entity_poly.type
_entity_poly.pdbx_seq_one_letter_code
_entity_poly.pdbx_strand_id
1 'polypeptide(L)' 'MTAPGDLQQALFLRLRSDPSLSALLGGAGLLERPADNAAFPYVTCGHTSAFDWD' A
#
# COMPACT_ATOMS: atom_id res chain seq x y z
N MET A 1 4.37 0.02 23.31
CA MET A 1 5.28 -0.25 22.18
C MET A 1 4.38 -0.54 20.98
N THR A 2 4.52 0.20 19.88
CA THR A 2 3.74 -0.05 18.66
C THR A 2 4.41 -1.20 17.91
N ALA A 3 3.68 -2.26 17.56
CA ALA A 3 4.28 -3.35 16.80
C ALA A 3 4.62 -2.85 15.38
N PRO A 4 5.66 -3.37 14.71
CA PRO A 4 6.02 -2.96 13.35
C PRO A 4 4.84 -3.03 12.36
N GLY A 5 3.97 -4.03 12.51
CA GLY A 5 2.75 -4.19 11.70
C GLY A 5 1.73 -3.07 11.91
N ASP A 6 1.57 -2.58 13.14
CA ASP A 6 0.63 -1.51 13.46
C ASP A 6 1.02 -0.19 12.77
N LEU A 7 2.32 0.09 12.68
CA LEU A 7 2.83 1.27 11.98
C LEU A 7 2.56 1.17 10.47
N GLN A 8 2.83 0.03 9.87
CA GLN A 8 2.55 -0.19 8.44
C GLN A 8 1.05 0.00 8.15
N GLN A 9 0.18 -0.54 9.00
CA GLN A 9 -1.27 -0.38 8.85
C GLN A 9 -1.71 1.08 8.99
N ALA A 10 -1.15 1.82 9.95
CA ALA A 10 -1.44 3.24 10.13
C ALA A 10 -1.03 4.07 8.90
N LEU A 11 0.14 3.77 8.31
CA LEU A 11 0.60 4.42 7.07
C LEU A 11 -0.31 4.09 5.89
N PHE A 12 -0.68 2.83 5.71
CA PHE A 12 -1.59 2.40 4.65
C PHE A 12 -2.94 3.13 4.74
N LEU A 13 -3.53 3.18 5.93
CA LEU A 13 -4.79 3.91 6.17
C LEU A 13 -4.65 5.41 5.90
N ARG A 14 -3.51 6.01 6.30
CA ARG A 14 -3.25 7.44 6.06
C ARG A 14 -3.17 7.76 4.58
N LEU A 15 -2.49 6.92 3.79
CA LEU A 15 -2.35 7.06 2.34
C LEU A 15 -3.69 6.83 1.63
N ARG A 16 -4.46 5.81 2.05
CA ARG A 16 -5.79 5.53 1.46
C ARG A 16 -6.78 6.66 1.66
N SER A 17 -6.60 7.44 2.72
CA SER A 17 -7.46 8.58 3.04
C SER A 17 -7.02 9.87 2.34
N ASP A 18 -5.93 9.84 1.57
CA ASP A 18 -5.44 11.01 0.85
C ASP A 18 -6.18 11.20 -0.49
N PRO A 19 -6.87 12.33 -0.69
CA PRO A 19 -7.68 12.55 -1.88
C PRO A 19 -6.84 12.78 -3.13
N SER A 20 -5.65 13.39 -3.01
CA SER A 20 -4.76 13.64 -4.14
C SER A 20 -4.16 12.34 -4.66
N LEU A 21 -3.70 11.47 -3.75
CA LEU A 21 -3.22 10.14 -4.11
C LEU A 21 -4.33 9.29 -4.73
N SER A 22 -5.53 9.31 -4.14
CA SER A 22 -6.68 8.58 -4.68
C SER A 22 -7.01 9.06 -6.11
N ALA A 23 -6.99 10.36 -6.37
CA ALA A 23 -7.23 10.89 -7.71
C ALA A 23 -6.17 10.45 -8.73
N LEU A 24 -4.88 10.42 -8.34
CA LEU A 24 -3.79 9.96 -9.20
C LEU A 24 -3.90 8.46 -9.54
N LEU A 25 -4.44 7.67 -8.62
CA LEU A 25 -4.63 6.22 -8.79
C LEU A 25 -5.99 5.87 -9.42
N GLY A 26 -6.77 6.84 -9.90
CA GLY A 26 -8.07 6.58 -10.51
C GLY A 26 -9.16 6.18 -9.52
N GLY A 27 -9.01 6.52 -8.23
CA GLY A 27 -9.90 6.16 -7.14
C GLY A 27 -9.22 5.24 -6.13
N ALA A 28 -9.80 4.06 -5.90
CA ALA A 28 -9.33 3.10 -4.89
C ALA A 28 -8.14 2.24 -5.37
N GLY A 29 -7.11 2.85 -5.96
CA GLY A 29 -5.94 2.13 -6.47
C GLY A 29 -4.87 1.80 -5.43
N LEU A 30 -5.09 2.08 -4.14
CA LEU A 30 -4.22 1.63 -3.05
C LEU A 30 -4.73 0.28 -2.50
N LEU A 31 -3.99 -0.80 -2.75
CA LEU A 31 -4.40 -2.17 -2.49
C LEU A 31 -3.48 -2.84 -1.46
N GLU A 32 -4.01 -3.57 -0.49
CA GLU A 32 -3.16 -4.39 0.40
C GLU A 32 -2.59 -5.60 -0.35
N ARG A 33 -3.40 -6.20 -1.22
CA ARG A 33 -3.01 -7.28 -2.14
C ARG A 33 -3.73 -7.06 -3.47
N PRO A 34 -3.01 -6.99 -4.60
CA PRO A 34 -3.64 -6.87 -5.90
C PRO A 34 -4.30 -8.20 -6.28
N ALA A 35 -5.45 -8.12 -6.96
CA ALA A 35 -6.01 -9.28 -7.66
C ALA A 35 -5.14 -9.62 -8.88
N ASP A 36 -5.17 -10.87 -9.35
CA ASP A 36 -4.34 -11.35 -10.47
C ASP A 36 -4.50 -10.51 -11.75
N ASN A 37 -5.64 -9.81 -11.91
CA ASN A 37 -5.98 -8.97 -13.04
C ASN A 37 -6.27 -7.50 -12.63
N ALA A 38 -5.69 -7.02 -11.54
CA ALA A 38 -5.85 -5.63 -11.11
C ALA A 38 -5.41 -4.67 -12.23
N ALA A 39 -6.32 -3.78 -12.64
CA ALA A 39 -6.03 -2.79 -13.66
C ALA A 39 -5.11 -1.69 -13.11
N PHE A 40 -4.10 -1.31 -13.88
CA PHE A 40 -3.23 -0.18 -13.54
C PHE A 40 -3.95 1.17 -13.73
N PRO A 41 -3.56 2.21 -12.98
CA PRO A 41 -2.48 2.25 -11.98
C PRO A 41 -2.92 1.80 -10.57
N TYR A 42 -2.08 1.04 -9.88
CA TYR A 42 -2.27 0.70 -8.46
C TYR A 42 -0.95 0.70 -7.68
N VAL A 43 -1.04 0.82 -6.36
CA VAL A 43 0.09 0.76 -5.42
C VAL A 43 -0.24 -0.20 -4.29
N THR A 44 0.74 -0.97 -3.85
CA THR A 44 0.64 -1.89 -2.71
C THR A 44 1.66 -1.54 -1.64
N CYS A 45 1.35 -1.88 -0.38
CA CYS A 45 2.30 -1.74 0.73
C CYS A 45 2.74 -3.13 1.20
N GLY A 46 4.04 -3.36 1.18
CA GLY A 46 4.62 -4.61 1.62
C GLY A 46 6.08 -4.43 2.00
N HIS A 47 6.73 -5.54 2.33
CA HIS A 47 8.16 -5.55 2.55
C HIS A 47 8.88 -5.44 1.21
N THR A 48 9.83 -4.51 1.11
CA THR A 48 10.80 -4.48 0.03
C THR A 48 12.17 -4.60 0.67
N SER A 49 12.95 -5.60 0.23
CA SER A 49 14.34 -5.72 0.59
C SER A 49 15.17 -5.80 -0.68
N ALA A 50 16.33 -5.15 -0.66
CA ALA A 50 17.32 -5.33 -1.73
C ALA A 50 18.01 -6.70 -1.64
N PHE A 51 17.97 -7.32 -0.45
CA PHE A 51 18.61 -8.60 -0.17
C PHE A 51 17.69 -9.44 0.72
N ASP A 52 17.32 -10.63 0.27
CA ASP A 52 16.80 -11.66 1.17
C ASP A 52 18.00 -12.33 1.82
N TRP A 53 18.29 -11.95 3.07
CA TRP A 53 19.19 -12.71 3.92
C TRP A 53 18.35 -13.70 4.73
N ASP A 54 18.00 -14.80 4.09
CA ASP A 54 17.70 -16.07 4.80
C ASP A 54 19.01 -16.66 5.37
#